data_AF-A0A954D2Y7-F1
#
_entry.id   AF-A0A954D2Y7-F1
#
_cell.length_a   1.000
_cell.length_b   1.000
_cell.length_c   1.000
_cell.angle_alpha   90.00
_cell.angle_beta   90.00
_cell.angle_gamma   90.00
#
_symmetry.space_group_name_H-M   'P 1'
#
loop_
_entity.id
_entity.type
_entity.pdbx_description
1 polymer ?
#
loop_
_entity_poly.entity_id
_entity_poly.type
_entity_poly.pdbx_seq_one_letter_code
_entity_poly.pdbx_strand_id
1 'polypeptide(L)' 'MHLRLTAIDEPTPGADLRARFERLWPSYERWYFQENGGPRPTYFECQRALERHMPAMVPLWQQLVEAAGG' A
#
# COMPACT_ATOMS: atom_id res chain seq x y z
N MET A 1 -21.03 13.29 8.07
CA MET A 1 -20.07 12.44 7.34
C MET A 1 -20.62 11.01 7.32
N HIS A 2 -20.74 10.38 6.15
CA HIS A 2 -21.16 8.98 6.06
C HIS A 2 -19.95 8.16 5.58
N LEU A 3 -19.44 7.29 6.45
CA LEU A 3 -18.30 6.44 6.14
C LEU A 3 -18.79 5.15 5.47
N ARG A 4 -18.35 4.91 4.23
CA ARG A 4 -18.64 3.65 3.53
C ARG A 4 -17.38 2.80 3.50
N LEU A 5 -17.41 1.68 4.21
CA LEU A 5 -16.38 0.65 4.17
C LEU A 5 -16.78 -0.42 3.15
N THR A 6 -15.83 -0.88 2.35
CA THR A 6 -16.05 -1.93 1.35
C THR A 6 -14.90 -2.93 1.44
N ALA A 7 -15.22 -4.20 1.60
CA ALA A 7 -14.25 -5.29 1.54
C ALA A 7 -14.11 -5.82 0.09
N ILE A 8 -13.01 -6.52 -0.17
CA ILE A 8 -12.82 -7.43 -1.30
C ILE A 8 -12.37 -8.77 -0.76
N ASP A 9 -12.65 -9.81 -1.54
CA ASP A 9 -12.14 -11.14 -1.33
C ASP A 9 -11.46 -11.58 -2.63
N GLU A 10 -10.13 -11.49 -2.65
CA GLU A 10 -9.29 -11.98 -3.73
C GLU A 10 -8.21 -12.89 -3.12
N PRO A 11 -8.06 -14.15 -3.58
CA PRO A 11 -7.08 -15.08 -3.00
C PRO A 11 -5.63 -14.67 -3.30
N THR A 12 -5.42 -13.88 -4.35
CA THR A 12 -4.14 -13.27 -4.73
C THR A 12 -4.38 -11.84 -5.21
N PRO A 13 -3.40 -10.93 -5.11
CA PRO A 13 -3.52 -9.55 -5.60
C PRO A 13 -4.03 -9.49 -7.05
N GLY A 14 -5.20 -8.88 -7.26
CA GLY A 14 -5.92 -8.95 -8.53
C GLY A 14 -6.52 -7.61 -9.00
N ALA A 15 -7.51 -7.72 -9.88
CA ALA A 15 -8.13 -6.57 -10.54
C ALA A 15 -8.93 -5.70 -9.56
N ASP A 16 -9.57 -6.30 -8.55
CA ASP A 16 -10.33 -5.53 -7.57
C ASP A 16 -9.41 -4.74 -6.65
N LEU A 17 -8.26 -5.32 -6.26
CA LEU A 17 -7.21 -4.60 -5.55
C LEU A 17 -6.72 -3.40 -6.35
N ARG A 18 -6.38 -3.60 -7.63
CA ARG A 18 -5.89 -2.53 -8.52
C ARG A 18 -6.90 -1.40 -8.66
N ALA A 19 -8.16 -1.73 -8.97
CA ALA A 19 -9.22 -0.74 -9.12
C ALA A 19 -9.47 0.07 -7.82
N ARG A 20 -9.21 -0.53 -6.66
CA ARG A 20 -9.27 0.15 -5.36
C ARG A 20 -8.07 1.04 -5.12
N PHE A 21 -6.87 0.55 -5.43
CA PHE A 21 -5.66 1.34 -5.33
C PHE A 21 -5.76 2.60 -6.17
N GLU A 22 -6.11 2.49 -7.46
CA GLU A 22 -6.27 3.62 -8.38
C GLU A 22 -7.28 4.65 -7.84
N ARG A 23 -8.38 4.20 -7.23
CA ARG A 23 -9.41 5.07 -6.65
C ARG A 23 -8.96 5.76 -5.36
N LEU A 24 -8.22 5.08 -4.50
CA LEU A 24 -7.87 5.55 -3.15
C LEU A 24 -6.53 6.29 -3.11
N TRP A 25 -5.61 5.96 -4.01
CA TRP A 25 -4.25 6.46 -4.04
C TRP A 25 -4.15 7.99 -4.02
N PRO A 26 -4.87 8.77 -4.85
CA PRO A 26 -4.71 10.23 -4.86
C PRO A 26 -5.08 10.91 -3.54
N SER A 27 -5.95 10.30 -2.74
CA SER A 27 -6.32 10.83 -1.41
C SER A 27 -5.30 10.39 -0.36
N TYR A 28 -4.84 9.15 -0.44
CA TYR A 28 -3.78 8.65 0.43
C TYR A 28 -2.47 9.41 0.21
N GLU A 29 -2.05 9.62 -1.04
CA GLU A 29 -0.85 10.38 -1.40
C GLU A 29 -0.86 11.78 -0.81
N ARG A 30 -1.96 12.53 -1.01
CA ARG A 30 -2.12 13.87 -0.44
C ARG A 30 -2.03 13.87 1.08
N TRP A 31 -2.58 12.86 1.76
CA TRP A 31 -2.47 12.71 3.21
C TRP A 31 -1.05 12.33 3.63
N TYR A 32 -0.44 11.38 2.93
CA TYR A 32 0.89 10.84 3.20
C TYR A 32 1.98 11.90 3.03
N PHE A 33 1.79 12.91 2.19
CA PHE A 33 2.76 14.00 2.03
C PHE A 33 2.46 15.26 2.85
N GLN A 34 1.42 15.28 3.70
CA GLN A 34 1.22 16.43 4.58
C GLN A 34 2.38 16.57 5.58
N GLU A 35 2.87 17.79 5.82
CA GLU A 35 4.04 18.07 6.69
C GLU A 35 3.77 17.91 8.20
N ASN A 36 2.59 17.40 8.58
CA ASN A 36 2.13 17.36 9.96
C ASN A 36 2.63 16.13 10.75
N GLY A 37 3.49 15.29 10.15
CA GLY A 37 3.71 13.90 10.58
C GLY A 37 5.17 13.48 10.75
N GLY A 38 6.07 14.38 11.17
CA GLY A 38 7.48 14.06 11.45
C GLY A 38 8.27 13.48 10.25
N PRO A 39 9.53 13.08 10.46
CA PRO A 39 10.31 12.44 9.40
C PRO A 39 9.72 11.06 9.06
N ARG A 40 9.37 10.87 7.79
CA ARG A 40 8.86 9.59 7.26
C ARG A 40 10.02 8.74 6.72
N PRO A 41 9.98 7.41 6.90
CA PRO A 41 10.96 6.54 6.27
C PRO A 41 10.86 6.63 4.75
N THR A 42 12.01 6.60 4.11
CA THR A 42 12.13 6.45 2.66
C THR A 42 11.64 5.07 2.22
N TYR A 43 11.32 4.95 0.94
CA TYR A 43 10.98 3.66 0.31
C TYR A 43 12.01 2.56 0.65
N PHE A 44 13.31 2.86 0.52
CA PHE A 44 14.37 1.89 0.81
C PHE A 44 14.47 1.51 2.28
N GLU A 45 14.18 2.42 3.20
CA GLU A 45 14.12 2.10 4.63
C GLU A 45 12.96 1.17 4.95
N CYS A 46 11.79 1.41 4.35
CA CYS A 46 10.63 0.52 4.46
C CYS A 46 10.93 -0.87 3.89
N GLN A 47 11.53 -0.94 2.70
CA GLN A 47 11.88 -2.22 2.07
C GLN A 47 12.87 -3.01 2.92
N ARG A 48 13.96 -2.39 3.39
CA ARG A 48 14.95 -3.06 4.27
C ARG A 48 14.32 -3.51 5.58
N ALA A 49 13.42 -2.72 6.16
CA ALA A 49 12.71 -3.10 7.37
C ALA A 49 11.83 -4.34 7.12
N LEU A 50 11.13 -4.39 5.99
CA LEU A 50 10.32 -5.55 5.61
C LEU A 50 11.17 -6.80 5.43
N GLU A 51 12.28 -6.70 4.71
CA GLU A 51 13.23 -7.80 4.51
C GLU A 51 13.82 -8.30 5.83
N ARG A 52 14.15 -7.39 6.75
CA ARG A 52 14.76 -7.73 8.05
C ARG A 52 13.75 -8.35 9.02
N HIS A 53 12.55 -7.78 9.11
CA HIS A 53 11.61 -8.10 10.19
C HIS A 53 10.51 -9.06 9.74
N MET A 54 10.16 -9.07 8.45
CA MET A 54 9.06 -9.88 7.90
C MET A 54 9.47 -10.50 6.55
N PRO A 55 10.58 -11.27 6.47
CA PRO A 55 11.10 -11.79 5.21
C PRO A 55 10.10 -12.67 4.46
N ALA A 56 9.25 -13.42 5.17
CA ALA A 56 8.22 -14.26 4.56
C ALA A 56 7.11 -13.46 3.85
N MET A 57 6.94 -12.18 4.17
CA MET A 57 5.95 -11.30 3.54
C MET A 57 6.48 -10.59 2.29
N VAL A 58 7.79 -10.56 2.08
CA VAL A 58 8.41 -9.85 0.94
C VAL A 58 7.83 -10.30 -0.41
N PRO A 59 7.65 -11.61 -0.69
CA PRO A 59 7.06 -12.04 -1.96
C PRO A 59 5.63 -11.51 -2.17
N LEU A 60 4.81 -11.53 -1.12
CA LEU A 60 3.44 -10.99 -1.19
C LEU A 60 3.46 -9.48 -1.40
N TRP A 61 4.34 -8.76 -0.70
CA TRP A 61 4.49 -7.32 -0.88
C TRP A 61 4.89 -6.96 -2.32
N GLN A 62 5.82 -7.69 -2.93
CA GLN A 62 6.20 -7.49 -4.32
C GLN A 62 5.01 -7.70 -5.28
N GLN A 63 4.19 -8.74 -5.04
CA GLN A 63 2.97 -8.96 -5.82
C GLN A 63 1.95 -7.82 -5.67
N LEU A 64 1.82 -7.24 -4.47
CA LEU A 64 0.95 -6.09 -4.23
C LEU A 64 1.44 -4.84 -4.97
N VAL A 65 2.75 -4.58 -4.97
CA VAL A 65 3.36 -3.44 -5.69
C VAL A 65 3.14 -3.58 -7.19
N GLU A 66 3.42 -4.76 -7.75
CA GLU A 66 3.19 -5.02 -9.17
C GLU A 66 1.71 -4.87 -9.55
N ALA A 67 0.79 -5.41 -8.74
CA ALA A 67 -0.65 -5.26 -8.97
C ALA A 67 -1.12 -3.79 -8.93
N ALA A 68 -0.42 -2.94 -8.18
CA ALA A 68 -0.68 -1.51 -8.08
C ALA A 68 -0.06 -0.67 -9.24
N GLY A 69 0.78 -1.29 -10.09
CA GLY A 69 1.36 -0.63 -11.27
C GLY A 69 2.88 -0.42 -11.25
N GLY A 70 3.58 -0.94 -10.24
CA GLY A 70 5.05 -0.87 -10.13
C GLY A 70 5.56 0.36 -9.40
#